data_AF-A0A7K4SCX5-F1
#
_entry.id   AF-A0A7K4SCX5-F1
#
_cell.length_a   1.000
_cell.length_b   1.000
_cell.length_c   1.000
_cell.angle_alpha   90.00
_cell.angle_beta   90.00
_cell.angle_gamma   90.00
#
_symmetry.space_group_name_H-M   'P 1'
#
loop_
_entity.id
_entity.type
_entity.pdbx_description
1 polymer ?
#
loop_
_entity_poly.entity_id
_entity_poly.type
_entity_poly.pdbx_seq_one_letter_code
_entity_poly.pdbx_strand_id
1 'polypeptide(L)'
;VAKTSLTSPPWPEVKLPDPVEEAKHHAEVVRRVNGLIAAGQYGRLFAVVHFASKQWKITSEDLIMMDNVLEAECGDRIRMEKVLLVGADDFTLIGRPLL
;
A
#
# COMPACT_ATOMS: atom_id res chain seq x y z
N VAL A 1 -12.02 -42.51 6.85
CA VAL A 1 -13.39 -42.06 7.20
C VAL A 1 -14.16 -41.87 5.89
N ALA A 2 -15.40 -42.34 5.78
CA ALA A 2 -16.20 -42.19 4.55
C ALA A 2 -16.52 -40.72 4.31
N LYS A 3 -16.41 -40.23 3.07
CA LYS A 3 -16.63 -38.82 2.75
C LYS A 3 -18.12 -38.47 2.89
N THR A 4 -18.46 -37.62 3.85
CA THR A 4 -19.81 -37.09 4.08
C THR A 4 -19.77 -35.56 4.06
N SER A 5 -20.94 -34.93 4.14
CA SER A 5 -21.08 -33.47 4.28
C SER A 5 -20.40 -32.88 5.53
N LEU A 6 -20.00 -33.71 6.50
CA LEU A 6 -19.39 -33.29 7.76
C LEU A 6 -17.96 -33.84 7.97
N THR A 7 -17.42 -34.62 7.03
CA THR A 7 -16.06 -35.19 7.19
C THR A 7 -14.92 -34.23 6.86
N SER A 8 -15.21 -33.15 6.16
CA SER A 8 -14.25 -32.09 5.87
C SER A 8 -14.96 -30.75 5.97
N PRO A 9 -14.25 -29.67 6.32
CA PRO A 9 -14.83 -28.33 6.28
C PRO A 9 -15.43 -28.00 4.91
N PRO A 10 -16.41 -27.08 4.84
CA PRO A 10 -17.04 -26.70 3.57
C PRO A 10 -16.11 -25.89 2.66
N TRP A 11 -14.98 -25.37 3.17
CA TRP A 11 -13.97 -24.66 2.40
C TRP A 11 -12.86 -25.61 1.89
N PRO A 12 -12.26 -25.32 0.73
CA PRO A 12 -11.18 -26.12 0.19
C PRO A 12 -9.93 -26.03 1.08
N GLU A 13 -9.17 -27.12 1.11
CA GLU A 13 -7.84 -27.12 1.71
C GLU A 13 -6.88 -26.33 0.81
N VAL A 14 -6.23 -25.31 1.38
CA VAL A 14 -5.25 -24.48 0.68
C VAL A 14 -3.85 -24.82 1.20
N LYS A 15 -2.94 -25.13 0.28
CA LYS A 15 -1.52 -25.35 0.60
C LYS A 15 -0.73 -24.13 0.21
N LEU A 16 0.02 -23.58 1.17
CA LEU A 16 0.92 -22.46 0.94
C LEU A 16 2.15 -22.93 0.13
N PRO A 17 2.77 -22.03 -0.65
CA PRO A 17 4.02 -22.32 -1.35
C PRO A 17 5.17 -22.59 -0.37
N ASP A 18 6.25 -23.16 -0.87
CA ASP A 18 7.48 -23.35 -0.10
C ASP A 18 8.13 -21.99 0.22
N PRO A 19 8.52 -21.69 1.48
CA PRO A 19 9.05 -20.39 1.86
C PRO A 19 10.30 -19.95 1.08
N VAL A 20 11.13 -20.89 0.63
CA VAL A 20 12.35 -20.58 -0.12
C VAL A 20 12.02 -20.09 -1.53
N GLU A 21 11.09 -20.76 -2.20
CA GLU A 21 10.62 -20.33 -3.53
C GLU A 21 9.82 -19.02 -3.46
N GLU A 22 8.99 -18.86 -2.41
CA GLU A 22 8.25 -17.62 -2.17
C GLU A 22 9.19 -16.42 -1.94
N ALA A 23 10.26 -16.60 -1.16
CA ALA A 23 11.25 -15.54 -0.93
C ALA A 23 11.98 -15.11 -2.22
N LYS A 24 12.31 -16.07 -3.10
CA LYS A 24 12.90 -15.75 -4.42
C LYS A 24 11.93 -14.95 -5.28
N HIS A 25 10.67 -15.38 -5.33
CA HIS A 25 9.63 -14.71 -6.09
C HIS A 25 9.40 -13.28 -5.57
N HIS A 26 9.36 -13.09 -4.25
CA HIS A 26 9.26 -11.76 -3.63
C HIS A 26 10.41 -10.84 -4.05
N ALA A 27 11.66 -11.32 -4.01
CA ALA A 27 12.83 -10.53 -4.41
C ALA A 27 12.78 -10.14 -5.90
N GLU A 28 12.32 -11.04 -6.77
CA GLU A 28 12.13 -10.77 -8.20
C GLU A 28 11.10 -9.67 -8.45
N VAL A 29 9.92 -9.76 -7.82
CA VAL A 29 8.84 -8.78 -7.95
C VAL A 29 9.30 -7.41 -7.45
N VAL A 30 9.96 -7.34 -6.29
CA VAL A 30 10.50 -6.08 -5.75
C VAL A 30 11.50 -5.46 -6.73
N ARG A 31 12.40 -6.27 -7.31
CA ARG A 31 13.36 -5.80 -8.30
C ARG A 31 12.67 -5.23 -9.54
N ARG A 32 11.61 -5.87 -10.03
CA ARG A 32 10.83 -5.40 -11.18
C ARG A 32 10.14 -4.06 -10.89
N VAL A 33 9.47 -3.95 -9.74
CA VAL A 33 8.81 -2.69 -9.32
C VAL A 33 9.85 -1.57 -9.18
N ASN A 34 11.01 -1.84 -8.58
CA ASN A 34 12.10 -0.86 -8.50
C ASN A 34 12.59 -0.42 -9.89
N GLY A 35 12.63 -1.33 -10.86
CA GLY A 35 12.94 -1.01 -12.25
C GLY A 35 11.92 -0.08 -12.90
N LEU A 36 10.62 -0.31 -12.69
CA LEU A 36 9.54 0.57 -13.18
C LEU A 36 9.66 1.99 -12.59
N ILE A 37 9.93 2.07 -11.28
CA ILE A 37 10.12 3.35 -10.59
C ILE A 37 11.35 4.08 -11.14
N ALA A 38 12.49 3.41 -11.25
CA ALA A 38 13.72 4.01 -11.76
C ALA A 38 13.59 4.49 -13.22
N ALA A 39 12.79 3.80 -14.03
CA ALA A 39 12.51 4.17 -15.41
C ALA A 39 11.46 5.28 -15.56
N GLY A 40 10.85 5.75 -14.46
CA GLY A 40 9.75 6.71 -14.52
C GLY A 40 8.47 6.14 -15.15
N GLN A 41 8.35 4.81 -15.21
CA GLN A 41 7.21 4.10 -15.80
C GLN A 41 6.09 3.99 -14.76
N TYR A 42 5.59 5.14 -14.32
CA TYR A 42 4.41 5.24 -13.47
C TYR A 42 3.58 6.44 -13.89
N GLY A 43 2.26 6.26 -13.93
CA GLY A 43 1.32 7.34 -14.18
C GLY A 43 1.12 8.23 -12.95
N ARG A 44 -0.10 8.77 -12.81
CA ARG A 44 -0.50 9.54 -11.64
C ARG A 44 -0.46 8.65 -10.39
N LEU A 45 0.21 9.14 -9.34
CA LEU A 45 0.28 8.46 -8.04
C LEU A 45 -0.83 8.94 -7.11
N PHE A 46 -1.25 8.07 -6.20
CA PHE A 46 -2.03 8.45 -5.03
C PHE A 46 -1.34 7.96 -3.76
N ALA A 47 -1.62 8.60 -2.63
CA ALA A 47 -1.09 8.23 -1.34
C ALA A 47 -2.18 8.20 -0.28
N VAL A 48 -1.98 7.38 0.75
CA VAL A 48 -2.76 7.42 1.98
C VAL A 48 -1.87 8.01 3.07
N VAL A 49 -2.24 9.19 3.56
CA VAL A 49 -1.49 9.92 4.59
C VAL A 49 -2.28 9.96 5.88
N HIS A 50 -1.59 9.83 7.01
CA HIS A 50 -2.18 10.03 8.33
C HIS A 50 -1.84 11.44 8.82
N PHE A 51 -2.85 12.30 8.86
CA PHE A 51 -2.69 13.70 9.22
C PHE A 51 -3.88 14.19 10.02
N ALA A 52 -3.63 14.99 11.07
CA ALA A 52 -4.65 15.46 12.01
C ALA A 52 -5.57 14.33 12.54
N SER A 53 -4.97 13.20 12.94
CA SER A 53 -5.66 12.00 13.46
C SER A 53 -6.66 11.35 12.49
N LYS A 54 -6.65 11.74 11.22
CA LYS A 54 -7.47 11.16 10.14
C LYS A 54 -6.57 10.57 9.06
N GLN A 55 -7.08 9.58 8.33
CA GLN A 55 -6.40 9.06 7.14
C GLN A 55 -7.04 9.67 5.90
N TRP A 56 -6.21 10.19 5.01
CA TRP A 56 -6.64 10.86 3.79
C TRP A 56 -6.09 10.10 2.59
N LYS A 57 -6.96 9.70 1.67
CA LYS A 57 -6.55 9.31 0.33
C LYS A 57 -6.40 10.59 -0.49
N ILE A 58 -5.19 10.87 -0.95
CA ILE A 58 -4.86 12.08 -1.71
C ILE A 58 -4.15 11.72 -3.01
N THR A 59 -4.32 12.56 -4.02
CA THR A 59 -3.46 12.62 -5.20
C THR A 59 -3.01 14.07 -5.43
N SER A 60 -2.11 14.29 -6.40
CA SER A 60 -1.69 15.63 -6.78
C SER A 60 -2.90 16.49 -7.13
N GLU A 61 -2.88 17.77 -6.72
CA GLU A 61 -3.93 18.77 -6.98
C GLU A 61 -5.23 18.61 -6.17
N ASP A 62 -5.29 17.66 -5.22
CA ASP A 62 -6.41 17.55 -4.30
C ASP A 62 -6.37 18.64 -3.22
N LEU A 63 -7.56 19.02 -2.75
CA LEU A 63 -7.74 19.88 -1.57
C LEU A 63 -8.25 19.03 -0.41
N ILE A 64 -7.62 19.17 0.76
CA ILE A 64 -8.07 18.57 2.01
C ILE A 64 -8.56 19.68 2.95
N MET A 65 -9.67 19.42 3.65
CA MET A 65 -10.20 20.32 4.66
C MET A 65 -10.04 19.67 6.03
N MET A 66 -9.54 20.42 7.00
CA MET A 66 -9.36 19.96 8.38
C MET A 66 -9.91 21.01 9.34
N ASP A 67 -10.44 20.53 10.47
CA ASP A 67 -11.04 21.38 11.50
C ASP A 67 -10.00 21.88 12.51
N ASN A 68 -8.75 21.44 12.38
CA ASN A 68 -7.67 21.73 13.31
C ASN A 68 -6.84 22.93 12.83
N VAL A 69 -6.38 23.76 13.76
CA VAL A 69 -5.41 24.82 13.47
C VAL A 69 -4.04 24.16 13.23
N LEU A 70 -3.41 24.52 12.12
CA LEU A 70 -2.04 24.16 11.80
C LEU A 70 -1.16 25.39 12.05
N GLU A 71 -0.03 25.22 12.75
CA GLU A 71 0.97 26.27 12.96
C GLU A 71 1.80 26.50 11.68
N ALA A 72 1.13 27.00 10.63
CA ALA A 72 1.72 27.33 9.34
C ALA A 72 1.02 28.56 8.75
N GLU A 73 1.77 29.37 8.01
CA GLU A 73 1.24 30.54 7.33
C GLU A 73 0.65 30.18 5.95
N CYS A 74 -0.24 31.03 5.44
CA CYS A 74 -0.79 30.88 4.11
C CYS A 74 0.33 30.95 3.06
N GLY A 75 0.52 29.85 2.32
CA GLY A 75 1.57 29.73 1.29
C GLY A 75 2.73 28.81 1.70
N ASP A 76 2.77 28.37 2.96
CA ASP A 76 3.79 27.44 3.44
C ASP A 76 3.70 26.07 2.74
N ARG A 77 4.88 25.51 2.45
CA ARG A 77 5.02 24.16 1.89
C ARG A 77 5.34 23.18 3.00
N ILE A 78 4.41 22.28 3.28
CA ILE A 78 4.52 21.33 4.38
C ILE A 78 4.71 19.93 3.82
N ARG A 79 5.69 19.20 4.36
CA ARG A 79 5.93 17.80 4.02
C ARG A 79 5.20 16.90 5.00
N MET A 80 4.28 16.07 4.51
CA MET A 80 3.64 15.05 5.33
C MET A 80 4.57 13.84 5.50
N GLU A 81 4.87 13.48 6.74
CA GLU A 81 5.80 12.36 7.04
C GLU A 81 5.09 11.01 7.14
N LYS A 82 3.87 10.99 7.66
CA LYS A 82 3.13 9.75 7.94
C LYS A 82 2.40 9.25 6.70
N VAL A 83 3.14 8.64 5.79
CA VAL A 83 2.58 7.97 4.59
C VAL A 83 2.43 6.49 4.87
N LEU A 84 1.20 5.98 4.75
CA LEU A 84 0.87 4.57 5.01
C LEU A 84 1.01 3.73 3.74
N LEU A 85 0.63 4.31 2.60
CA LEU A 85 0.57 3.64 1.32
C LEU A 85 0.79 4.64 0.19
N VAL A 86 1.49 4.22 -0.86
CA VAL A 86 1.57 4.91 -2.15
C VAL A 86 1.20 3.94 -3.25
N GLY A 87 0.27 4.32 -4.12
CA GLY A 87 -0.19 3.51 -5.23
C GLY A 87 0.03 4.20 -6.58
N ALA A 88 0.42 3.39 -7.55
CA ALA A 88 0.42 3.71 -8.97
C ALA A 88 -0.66 2.86 -9.68
N ASP A 89 -0.72 2.94 -11.01
CA ASP A 89 -1.60 2.10 -11.83
C ASP A 89 -1.22 0.61 -11.72
N ASP A 90 0.08 0.30 -11.81
CA ASP A 90 0.58 -1.07 -11.91
C ASP A 90 1.18 -1.65 -10.62
N PHE A 91 1.37 -0.83 -9.58
CA PHE A 91 1.97 -1.29 -8.32
C PHE A 91 1.49 -0.49 -7.11
N THR A 92 1.67 -1.05 -5.92
CA THR A 92 1.37 -0.38 -4.65
C THR A 92 2.46 -0.70 -3.63
N LEU A 93 2.87 0.33 -2.88
CA LEU A 93 3.82 0.25 -1.78
C LEU A 93 3.04 0.44 -0.47
N ILE A 94 3.12 -0.53 0.43
CA ILE A 94 2.39 -0.50 1.71
C ILE A 94 3.39 -0.58 2.86
N GLY A 95 3.32 0.40 3.75
CA GLY A 95 4.14 0.49 4.95
C GLY A 95 3.74 -0.50 6.04
N ARG A 96 4.63 -0.71 7.02
CA ARG A 96 4.35 -1.51 8.23
C ARG A 96 4.84 -0.78 9.49
N PRO A 97 4.06 0.18 10.04
CA PRO A 97 2.81 0.74 9.50
C PRO A 97 3.02 1.93 8.54
N LEU A 98 4.21 2.52 8.52
CA LEU A 98 4.58 3.64 7.64
C LEU A 98 5.61 3.17 6.61
N LEU A 99 5.72 3.92 5.51
CA LEU A 99 6.74 3.72 4.47
C LEU A 99 8.13 4.24 4.87
#